data_AF-A0A6M1LY52-F1
#
_entry.id   AF-A0A6M1LY52-F1
#
_cell.length_a   1.000
_cell.length_b   1.000
_cell.length_c   1.000
_cell.angle_alpha   90.00
_cell.angle_beta   90.00
_cell.angle_gamma   90.00
#
_symmetry.space_group_name_H-M   'P 1'
#
loop_
_entity.id
_entity.type
_entity.pdbx_description
1 polymer ?
#
loop_
_entity_poly.entity_id
_entity_poly.type
_entity_poly.pdbx_seq_one_letter_code
_entity_poly.pdbx_strand_id
1 'polypeptide(L)'
;MIRSKLSLIAFFAIGTSAYAQGADCNALARDLVVKNFNSSSSDYSKLLFLSSLTQMDEKSASEAISRSGKVKVGPISIGPGTWNNDKKEKLRSELEKFINVDQIRQSAASLIVSSGDASSASVVESCLRSGGFFVKLQDFGKNNATAEITWTNYPTSNIAAVISDITVVNGSIVGGASFAKDGAELKDKLTQTITIKRDDPKQDLLVVANTKNAGSSRGYLPPSELPPAPPPKLLRVAVEGDEVHVGSGERYDGWRNPGCQEHVIDSCVKPQHGGKIVIGTGSSKIVAQSGRVGSRNPRDSSEQYCVTFWANTTACETPVSITGRAIAVEEYTDQAD
;
A
#
# COMPACT_ATOMS: atom_id res chain seq x y z
N MET A 1 -34.80 -7.58 -76.83
CA MET A 1 -33.69 -6.62 -76.66
C MET A 1 -33.75 -6.11 -75.22
N ILE A 2 -32.91 -6.64 -74.33
CA ILE A 2 -31.66 -6.03 -73.82
C ILE A 2 -31.90 -5.17 -72.57
N ARG A 3 -31.46 -5.73 -71.42
CA ARG A 3 -30.80 -5.12 -70.22
C ARG A 3 -31.60 -4.08 -69.39
N SER A 4 -31.43 -3.91 -68.08
CA SER A 4 -30.71 -4.58 -66.98
C SER A 4 -30.87 -3.69 -65.72
N LYS A 5 -30.76 -4.31 -64.53
CA LYS A 5 -30.21 -3.79 -63.24
C LYS A 5 -31.14 -3.34 -62.09
N LEU A 6 -30.98 -4.10 -60.98
CA LEU A 6 -30.80 -3.75 -59.55
C LEU A 6 -31.80 -2.79 -58.87
N SER A 7 -32.55 -3.20 -57.84
CA SER A 7 -32.19 -3.44 -56.41
C SER A 7 -31.76 -2.18 -55.65
N LEU A 8 -32.52 -1.75 -54.61
CA LEU A 8 -32.07 -1.68 -53.20
C LEU A 8 -33.10 -1.02 -52.26
N ILE A 9 -33.12 -1.56 -51.03
CA ILE A 9 -33.79 -1.21 -49.76
C ILE A 9 -33.28 0.11 -49.14
N ALA A 10 -34.11 0.83 -48.35
CA ALA A 10 -33.71 1.65 -47.18
C ALA A 10 -34.93 2.46 -46.62
N PHE A 11 -35.11 2.77 -45.33
CA PHE A 11 -34.50 2.40 -44.05
C PHE A 11 -35.46 2.89 -42.94
N PHE A 12 -35.65 2.11 -41.87
CA PHE A 12 -36.34 2.53 -40.65
C PHE A 12 -35.51 3.61 -39.94
N ALA A 13 -36.17 4.68 -39.49
CA ALA A 13 -35.60 5.67 -38.60
C ALA A 13 -35.40 5.06 -37.20
N ILE A 14 -34.15 4.78 -36.85
CA ILE A 14 -33.72 4.60 -35.46
C ILE A 14 -32.92 5.86 -35.12
N GLY A 15 -33.41 6.64 -34.15
CA GLY A 15 -32.74 7.81 -33.63
C GLY A 15 -31.37 7.42 -33.07
N THR A 16 -30.32 7.80 -33.79
CA THR A 16 -28.93 7.68 -33.35
C THR A 16 -28.59 8.86 -32.45
N SER A 17 -28.44 8.61 -31.15
CA SER A 17 -27.73 9.54 -30.27
C SER A 17 -26.25 9.58 -30.71
N ALA A 18 -25.84 10.66 -31.37
CA ALA A 18 -24.56 10.84 -32.05
C ALA A 18 -23.32 11.02 -31.14
N TYR A 19 -23.29 10.42 -29.96
CA TYR A 19 -22.12 10.40 -29.05
C TYR A 19 -21.67 8.98 -28.73
N ALA A 20 -21.69 8.10 -29.74
CA ALA A 20 -21.21 6.73 -29.65
C ALA A 20 -19.66 6.67 -29.69
N GLN A 21 -19.01 7.23 -28.68
CA GLN A 21 -17.61 6.91 -28.34
C GLN A 21 -17.48 6.75 -26.83
N GLY A 22 -17.89 5.57 -26.34
CA GLY A 22 -17.67 5.10 -24.98
C GLY A 22 -17.30 3.61 -24.89
N ALA A 23 -17.24 2.89 -26.01
CA ALA A 23 -17.03 1.44 -26.03
C ALA A 23 -15.55 1.04 -25.98
N ASP A 24 -14.64 1.87 -26.51
CA ASP A 24 -13.25 1.44 -26.77
C ASP A 24 -12.34 1.56 -25.53
N CYS A 25 -12.49 2.64 -24.73
CA CYS A 25 -11.72 2.80 -23.50
C CYS A 25 -12.11 1.78 -22.41
N ASN A 26 -13.41 1.47 -22.33
CA ASN A 26 -13.90 0.39 -21.49
C ASN A 26 -13.39 -0.97 -21.98
N ALA A 27 -13.29 -1.20 -23.29
CA ALA A 27 -12.71 -2.42 -23.84
C ALA A 27 -11.21 -2.56 -23.54
N LEU A 28 -10.45 -1.47 -23.55
CA LEU A 28 -9.01 -1.45 -23.22
C LEU A 28 -8.74 -1.67 -21.74
N ALA A 29 -9.46 -0.96 -20.86
CA ALA A 29 -9.41 -1.19 -19.41
C ALA A 29 -9.86 -2.62 -19.06
N ARG A 30 -10.90 -3.11 -19.75
CA ARG A 30 -11.38 -4.49 -19.66
C ARG A 30 -10.34 -5.50 -20.13
N ASP A 31 -9.62 -5.29 -21.24
CA ASP A 31 -8.63 -6.26 -21.74
C ASP A 31 -7.40 -6.37 -20.82
N LEU A 32 -7.02 -5.30 -20.13
CA LEU A 32 -5.95 -5.31 -19.12
C LEU A 32 -6.37 -5.94 -17.79
N VAL A 33 -7.58 -5.60 -17.31
CA VAL A 33 -8.19 -6.26 -16.15
C VAL A 33 -8.32 -7.76 -16.42
N VAL A 34 -8.81 -8.15 -17.60
CA VAL A 34 -8.93 -9.56 -18.03
C VAL A 34 -7.59 -10.29 -18.08
N LYS A 35 -6.49 -9.63 -18.47
CA LYS A 35 -5.14 -10.23 -18.48
C LYS A 35 -4.58 -10.46 -17.07
N ASN A 36 -4.95 -9.64 -16.08
CA ASN A 36 -4.48 -9.72 -14.70
C ASN A 36 -5.49 -10.39 -13.73
N PHE A 37 -6.53 -11.05 -14.25
CA PHE A 37 -7.72 -11.44 -13.46
C PHE A 37 -7.55 -12.63 -12.50
N ASN A 38 -6.34 -13.19 -12.36
CA ASN A 38 -6.08 -14.36 -11.52
C ASN A 38 -5.66 -13.99 -10.08
N SER A 39 -6.31 -14.65 -9.11
CA SER A 39 -6.07 -14.68 -7.64
C SER A 39 -6.04 -13.38 -6.83
N SER A 40 -5.72 -12.22 -7.41
CA SER A 40 -5.58 -10.93 -6.70
C SER A 40 -6.75 -9.96 -6.89
N SER A 41 -7.77 -10.32 -7.68
CA SER A 41 -8.93 -9.45 -7.94
C SER A 41 -10.01 -9.60 -6.87
N SER A 42 -10.61 -8.47 -6.45
CA SER A 42 -11.74 -8.47 -5.53
C SER A 42 -12.99 -9.11 -6.16
N ASP A 43 -13.87 -9.66 -5.32
CA ASP A 43 -15.11 -10.30 -5.79
C ASP A 43 -16.03 -9.31 -6.52
N TYR A 44 -15.98 -8.02 -6.18
CA TYR A 44 -16.69 -6.97 -6.92
C TYR A 44 -16.18 -6.82 -8.36
N SER A 45 -14.86 -6.78 -8.57
CA SER A 45 -14.26 -6.73 -9.91
C SER A 45 -14.66 -7.94 -10.75
N LYS A 46 -14.68 -9.13 -10.13
CA LYS A 46 -15.16 -10.36 -10.76
C LYS A 46 -16.65 -10.30 -11.12
N LEU A 47 -17.51 -9.77 -10.26
CA LEU A 47 -18.94 -9.58 -10.56
C LEU A 47 -19.15 -8.62 -11.73
N LEU A 48 -18.36 -7.56 -11.84
CA LEU A 48 -18.41 -6.64 -12.99
C LEU A 48 -18.00 -7.31 -14.29
N PHE A 49 -16.91 -8.09 -14.29
CA PHE A 49 -16.52 -8.88 -15.45
C PHE A 49 -17.61 -9.86 -15.85
N LEU A 50 -18.17 -10.60 -14.89
CA LEU A 50 -19.27 -11.53 -15.15
C LEU A 50 -20.51 -10.81 -15.71
N SER A 51 -20.86 -9.64 -15.17
CA SER A 51 -21.95 -8.81 -15.70
C SER A 51 -21.66 -8.27 -17.10
N SER A 52 -20.39 -8.09 -17.47
CA SER A 52 -20.04 -7.68 -18.82
C SER A 52 -20.24 -8.83 -19.81
N LEU A 53 -19.89 -10.06 -19.43
CA LEU A 53 -20.08 -11.25 -20.28
C LEU A 53 -21.54 -11.44 -20.69
N THR A 54 -22.48 -11.11 -19.81
CA THR A 54 -23.92 -11.19 -20.12
C THR A 54 -24.40 -10.15 -21.14
N GLN A 55 -23.52 -9.26 -21.60
CA GLN A 55 -23.85 -8.19 -22.55
C GLN A 55 -23.16 -8.39 -23.91
N MET A 56 -22.18 -9.27 -23.99
CA MET A 56 -21.40 -9.50 -25.21
C MET A 56 -22.10 -10.46 -26.17
N ASP A 57 -21.67 -10.39 -27.43
CA ASP A 57 -21.89 -11.47 -28.39
C ASP A 57 -21.08 -12.72 -27.99
N GLU A 58 -21.48 -13.86 -28.53
CA GLU A 58 -20.94 -15.15 -28.10
C GLU A 58 -19.43 -15.29 -28.35
N LYS A 59 -18.93 -14.71 -29.44
CA LYS A 59 -17.53 -14.76 -29.81
C LYS A 59 -16.69 -13.91 -28.86
N SER A 60 -17.08 -12.66 -28.64
CA SER A 60 -16.36 -11.75 -27.74
C SER A 60 -16.34 -12.24 -26.29
N ALA A 61 -17.43 -12.85 -25.81
CA ALA A 61 -17.49 -13.44 -24.48
C ALA A 61 -16.59 -14.68 -24.37
N SER A 62 -16.62 -15.58 -25.37
CA SER A 62 -15.75 -16.77 -25.42
C SER A 62 -14.27 -16.38 -25.38
N GLU A 63 -13.87 -15.37 -26.17
CA GLU A 63 -12.49 -14.88 -26.21
C GLU A 63 -12.08 -14.27 -24.87
N ALA A 64 -12.94 -13.47 -24.23
CA ALA A 64 -12.66 -12.85 -22.94
C ALA A 64 -12.48 -13.90 -21.82
N ILE A 65 -13.36 -14.91 -21.75
CA ILE A 65 -13.28 -16.00 -20.77
C ILE A 65 -12.02 -16.85 -20.99
N SER A 66 -11.66 -17.10 -22.25
CA SER A 66 -10.46 -17.85 -22.59
C SER A 66 -9.17 -17.15 -22.13
N ARG A 67 -9.17 -15.81 -22.14
CA ARG A 67 -8.05 -14.99 -21.64
C ARG A 67 -8.03 -14.90 -20.11
N SER A 68 -9.19 -14.71 -19.47
CA SER A 68 -9.28 -14.56 -18.01
C SER A 68 -9.09 -15.86 -17.23
N GLY A 69 -9.28 -17.01 -17.88
CA GLY A 69 -9.36 -18.29 -17.19
C GLY A 69 -10.66 -18.45 -16.40
N LYS A 70 -10.64 -19.30 -15.37
CA LYS A 70 -11.82 -19.58 -14.54
C LYS A 70 -12.06 -18.46 -13.53
N VAL A 71 -13.20 -17.79 -13.65
CA VAL A 71 -13.65 -16.76 -12.71
C VAL A 71 -14.69 -17.36 -11.77
N LYS A 72 -14.53 -17.11 -10.47
CA LYS A 72 -15.45 -17.58 -9.44
C LYS A 72 -15.73 -16.46 -8.43
N VAL A 73 -17.00 -16.22 -8.14
CA VAL A 73 -17.49 -15.36 -7.05
C VAL A 73 -18.59 -16.10 -6.32
N GLY A 74 -18.35 -16.47 -5.06
CA GLY A 74 -19.30 -17.27 -4.29
C GLY A 74 -19.74 -18.55 -5.06
N PRO A 75 -21.05 -18.75 -5.32
CA PRO A 75 -21.55 -19.90 -6.06
C PRO A 75 -21.45 -19.74 -7.59
N ILE A 76 -21.23 -18.52 -8.10
CA ILE A 76 -21.11 -18.27 -9.54
C ILE A 76 -19.71 -18.67 -9.99
N SER A 77 -19.63 -19.54 -10.99
CA SER A 77 -18.36 -19.89 -11.62
C SER A 77 -18.50 -20.04 -13.12
N ILE A 78 -17.69 -19.28 -13.85
CA ILE A 78 -17.57 -19.33 -15.30
C ILE A 78 -16.12 -19.66 -15.64
N GLY A 79 -15.91 -20.60 -16.54
CA GLY A 79 -14.56 -20.96 -16.98
C GLY A 79 -14.47 -21.16 -18.48
N PRO A 80 -13.25 -21.42 -18.99
CA PRO A 80 -13.01 -21.65 -20.41
C PRO A 80 -13.93 -22.75 -20.94
N GLY A 81 -14.60 -22.46 -22.06
CA GLY A 81 -15.54 -23.38 -22.70
C GLY A 81 -16.43 -22.64 -23.69
N THR A 82 -17.28 -23.38 -24.40
CA THR A 82 -18.25 -22.80 -25.35
C THR A 82 -19.20 -21.87 -24.61
N TRP A 83 -19.12 -20.58 -24.89
CA TRP A 83 -20.11 -19.59 -24.43
C TRP A 83 -21.28 -19.60 -25.40
N ASN A 84 -22.50 -19.67 -24.86
CA ASN A 84 -23.74 -19.67 -25.65
C ASN A 84 -24.83 -18.87 -24.93
N ASN A 85 -25.93 -18.58 -25.63
CA ASN A 85 -27.07 -17.86 -25.05
C ASN A 85 -27.61 -18.50 -23.75
N ASP A 86 -27.65 -19.83 -23.64
CA ASP A 86 -28.14 -20.49 -22.41
C ASP A 86 -27.25 -20.17 -21.19
N LYS A 87 -25.92 -20.20 -21.37
CA LYS A 87 -24.97 -19.81 -20.32
C LYS A 87 -25.04 -18.32 -20.00
N LYS A 88 -25.27 -17.50 -21.03
CA LYS A 88 -25.45 -16.04 -20.89
C LYS A 88 -26.67 -15.73 -20.02
N GLU A 89 -27.82 -16.31 -20.31
CA GLU A 89 -29.06 -16.12 -19.55
C GLU A 89 -28.97 -16.73 -18.15
N LYS A 90 -28.35 -17.90 -18.01
CA LYS A 90 -28.09 -18.50 -16.70
C LYS A 90 -27.21 -17.60 -15.83
N LEU A 91 -26.09 -17.10 -16.37
CA LEU A 91 -25.21 -16.19 -15.64
C LEU A 91 -25.95 -14.91 -15.27
N ARG A 92 -26.75 -14.36 -16.19
CA ARG A 92 -27.56 -13.16 -15.93
C ARG A 92 -28.51 -13.37 -14.76
N SER A 93 -29.29 -14.44 -14.79
CA SER A 93 -30.22 -14.78 -13.70
C SER A 93 -29.51 -15.04 -12.37
N GLU A 94 -28.32 -15.65 -12.38
CA GLU A 94 -27.51 -15.82 -11.18
C GLU A 94 -27.00 -14.47 -10.66
N LEU A 95 -26.45 -13.60 -11.51
CA LEU A 95 -25.97 -12.28 -11.12
C LEU A 95 -27.08 -11.38 -10.58
N GLU A 96 -28.28 -11.43 -11.17
CA GLU A 96 -29.45 -10.67 -10.70
C GLU A 96 -29.85 -11.01 -9.26
N LYS A 97 -29.44 -12.17 -8.73
CA LYS A 97 -29.65 -12.55 -7.31
C LYS A 97 -28.65 -11.88 -6.35
N PHE A 98 -27.49 -11.44 -6.86
CA PHE A 98 -26.42 -10.83 -6.06
C PHE A 98 -26.32 -9.32 -6.26
N ILE A 99 -26.65 -8.83 -7.46
CA ILE A 99 -26.46 -7.45 -7.88
C ILE A 99 -27.59 -7.01 -8.81
N ASN A 100 -28.03 -5.76 -8.71
CA ASN A 100 -28.95 -5.19 -9.68
C ASN A 100 -28.19 -4.94 -11.00
N VAL A 101 -28.27 -5.89 -11.93
CA VAL A 101 -27.55 -5.87 -13.22
C VAL A 101 -27.91 -4.64 -14.04
N ASP A 102 -29.15 -4.16 -13.96
CA ASP A 102 -29.58 -2.94 -14.65
C ASP A 102 -28.99 -1.66 -14.02
N GLN A 103 -28.75 -1.66 -12.71
CA GLN A 103 -28.03 -0.59 -12.03
C GLN A 103 -26.54 -0.57 -12.41
N ILE A 104 -25.92 -1.72 -12.70
CA ILE A 104 -24.57 -1.79 -13.30
C ILE A 104 -24.62 -1.37 -14.78
N ARG A 105 -25.68 -1.75 -15.51
CA ARG A 105 -25.90 -1.41 -16.93
C ARG A 105 -26.03 0.10 -17.16
N GLN A 106 -26.76 0.81 -16.31
CA GLN A 106 -26.86 2.27 -16.33
C GLN A 106 -25.52 2.96 -15.99
N SER A 107 -24.56 2.18 -15.51
CA SER A 107 -23.27 2.64 -14.99
C SER A 107 -22.09 2.22 -15.86
N ALA A 108 -22.32 1.54 -16.99
CA ALA A 108 -21.27 1.13 -17.91
C ALA A 108 -20.59 2.30 -18.64
N ALA A 109 -20.99 3.56 -18.37
CA ALA A 109 -20.24 4.76 -18.73
C ALA A 109 -19.09 5.07 -17.75
N SER A 110 -18.98 4.33 -16.63
CA SER A 110 -17.99 4.60 -15.59
C SER A 110 -16.75 3.72 -15.70
N LEU A 111 -15.60 4.34 -15.97
CA LEU A 111 -14.29 3.71 -15.83
C LEU A 111 -13.94 3.56 -14.34
N ILE A 112 -13.77 2.32 -13.89
CA ILE A 112 -13.31 2.00 -12.55
C ILE A 112 -11.78 1.93 -12.55
N VAL A 113 -11.13 2.94 -11.96
CA VAL A 113 -9.67 2.93 -11.72
C VAL A 113 -9.43 2.77 -10.22
N SER A 114 -9.02 1.58 -9.81
CA SER A 114 -8.49 1.31 -8.47
C SER A 114 -6.98 1.52 -8.48
N SER A 115 -6.44 2.33 -7.56
CA SER A 115 -5.01 2.66 -7.42
C SER A 115 -4.08 1.48 -7.12
N GLY A 116 -4.55 0.23 -7.13
CA GLY A 116 -3.69 -0.93 -6.88
C GLY A 116 -2.65 -1.20 -7.99
N ASP A 117 -2.83 -0.63 -9.18
CA ASP A 117 -1.96 -0.86 -10.34
C ASP A 117 -1.75 0.42 -11.16
N ALA A 118 -0.57 1.04 -10.99
CA ALA A 118 -0.17 2.26 -11.71
C ALA A 118 -0.18 2.08 -13.23
N SER A 119 0.03 0.85 -13.74
CA SER A 119 0.01 0.57 -15.16
C SER A 119 -1.40 0.67 -15.75
N SER A 120 -2.39 0.13 -15.03
CA SER A 120 -3.81 0.23 -15.39
C SER A 120 -4.32 1.68 -15.37
N ALA A 121 -3.91 2.48 -14.39
CA ALA A 121 -4.26 3.91 -14.32
C ALA A 121 -3.72 4.71 -15.52
N SER A 122 -2.45 4.48 -15.91
CA SER A 122 -1.80 5.23 -17.00
C SER A 122 -2.46 5.00 -18.37
N VAL A 123 -2.97 3.80 -18.63
CA VAL A 123 -3.65 3.45 -19.89
C VAL A 123 -5.04 4.09 -19.95
N VAL A 124 -5.76 4.08 -18.83
CA VAL A 124 -7.06 4.78 -18.73
C VAL A 124 -6.87 6.28 -18.93
N GLU A 125 -5.87 6.89 -18.27
CA GLU A 125 -5.49 8.29 -18.47
C GLU A 125 -5.13 8.59 -19.94
N SER A 126 -4.44 7.69 -20.63
CA SER A 126 -4.15 7.82 -22.06
C SER A 126 -5.41 7.78 -22.92
N CYS A 127 -6.42 6.98 -22.54
CA CYS A 127 -7.68 6.89 -23.28
C CYS A 127 -8.57 8.11 -23.08
N LEU A 128 -8.55 8.68 -21.87
CA LEU A 128 -9.27 9.90 -21.50
C LEU A 128 -8.73 11.17 -22.18
N ARG A 129 -7.56 11.11 -22.83
CA ARG A 129 -7.09 12.19 -23.72
C ARG A 129 -8.05 12.46 -24.89
N SER A 130 -8.94 11.51 -25.20
CA SER A 130 -9.99 11.64 -26.21
C SER A 130 -11.28 12.29 -25.68
N GLY A 131 -11.33 12.67 -24.40
CA GLY A 131 -12.50 13.21 -23.73
C GLY A 131 -13.19 12.20 -22.81
N GLY A 132 -13.84 12.69 -21.75
CA GLY A 132 -14.61 11.87 -20.82
C GLY A 132 -14.61 12.37 -19.37
N PHE A 133 -15.44 11.72 -18.57
CA PHE A 133 -15.60 11.98 -17.14
C PHE A 133 -15.10 10.77 -16.33
N PHE A 134 -14.15 10.98 -15.42
CA PHE A 134 -13.53 9.88 -14.67
C PHE A 134 -13.32 10.19 -13.19
N VAL A 135 -13.35 9.12 -12.38
CA VAL A 135 -13.06 9.14 -10.95
C VAL A 135 -11.91 8.16 -10.69
N LYS A 136 -10.81 8.66 -10.14
CA LYS A 136 -9.66 7.89 -9.71
C LYS A 136 -9.59 7.90 -8.19
N LEU A 137 -9.57 6.72 -7.56
CA LEU A 137 -9.39 6.60 -6.11
C LEU A 137 -7.96 6.25 -5.77
N GLN A 138 -7.45 6.83 -4.69
CA GLN A 138 -6.14 6.51 -4.11
C GLN A 138 -6.26 6.30 -2.60
N ASP A 139 -5.69 5.19 -2.10
CA ASP A 139 -5.58 4.92 -0.66
C ASP A 139 -4.36 5.64 -0.07
N PHE A 140 -4.52 6.29 1.09
CA PHE A 140 -3.44 6.92 1.85
C PHE A 140 -3.21 6.25 3.22
N GLY A 141 -3.90 5.14 3.48
CA GLY A 141 -3.88 4.47 4.77
C GLY A 141 -4.62 5.25 5.85
N LYS A 142 -4.63 4.71 7.08
CA LYS A 142 -5.35 5.30 8.24
C LYS A 142 -6.83 5.63 7.94
N ASN A 143 -7.48 4.78 7.15
CA ASN A 143 -8.86 4.91 6.71
C ASN A 143 -9.12 6.13 5.81
N ASN A 144 -8.10 6.73 5.21
CA ASN A 144 -8.28 7.87 4.31
C ASN A 144 -8.00 7.48 2.86
N ALA A 145 -8.84 7.98 1.96
CA ALA A 145 -8.65 7.89 0.53
C ALA A 145 -8.87 9.28 -0.09
N THR A 146 -8.37 9.49 -1.31
CA THR A 146 -8.82 10.62 -2.14
C THR A 146 -9.55 10.10 -3.36
N ALA A 147 -10.49 10.91 -3.86
CA ALA A 147 -11.03 10.75 -5.19
C ALA A 147 -10.66 11.96 -6.04
N GLU A 148 -9.91 11.71 -7.10
CA GLU A 148 -9.65 12.68 -8.16
C GLU A 148 -10.73 12.53 -9.22
N ILE A 149 -11.48 13.60 -9.44
CA ILE A 149 -12.59 13.67 -10.37
C ILE A 149 -12.21 14.64 -11.46
N THR A 150 -12.19 14.15 -12.69
CA THR A 150 -11.66 14.90 -13.81
C THR A 150 -12.60 14.84 -15.00
N TRP A 151 -12.70 15.97 -15.69
CA TRP A 151 -13.40 16.09 -16.95
C TRP A 151 -12.43 16.49 -18.05
N THR A 152 -12.51 15.84 -19.19
CA THR A 152 -11.84 16.25 -20.42
C THR A 152 -12.89 16.40 -21.51
N ASN A 153 -12.87 17.53 -22.20
CA ASN A 153 -13.73 17.77 -23.35
C ASN A 153 -13.42 16.77 -24.47
N TYR A 154 -14.46 16.30 -25.15
CA TYR A 154 -14.28 15.64 -26.43
C TYR A 154 -13.76 16.65 -27.47
N PRO A 155 -12.93 16.24 -28.45
CA PRO A 155 -12.35 17.14 -29.46
C PRO A 155 -13.35 18.05 -30.20
N THR A 156 -14.63 17.65 -30.24
CA THR A 156 -15.72 18.37 -30.91
C THR A 156 -16.67 19.10 -29.95
N SER A 157 -16.42 19.08 -28.64
CA SER A 157 -17.30 19.67 -27.63
C SER A 157 -16.54 20.64 -26.73
N ASN A 158 -17.15 21.77 -26.38
CA ASN A 158 -16.62 22.72 -25.38
C ASN A 158 -17.55 22.82 -24.16
N ILE A 159 -18.07 21.68 -23.71
CA ILE A 159 -19.09 21.62 -22.66
C ILE A 159 -18.41 21.29 -21.32
N ALA A 160 -18.61 22.13 -20.30
CA ALA A 160 -18.19 21.79 -18.93
C ALA A 160 -19.08 20.69 -18.35
N ALA A 161 -18.53 19.77 -17.59
CA ALA A 161 -19.33 18.80 -16.84
C ALA A 161 -19.89 19.45 -15.57
N VAL A 162 -21.21 19.41 -15.40
CA VAL A 162 -21.88 19.99 -14.22
C VAL A 162 -22.25 18.87 -13.25
N ILE A 163 -21.63 18.84 -12.08
CA ILE A 163 -21.90 17.83 -11.03
C ILE A 163 -23.36 17.95 -10.58
N SER A 164 -24.06 16.81 -10.53
CA SER A 164 -25.36 16.70 -9.86
C SER A 164 -25.20 16.27 -8.41
N ASP A 165 -24.40 15.23 -8.19
CA ASP A 165 -24.16 14.65 -6.87
C ASP A 165 -22.89 13.79 -6.87
N ILE A 166 -22.30 13.65 -5.68
CA ILE A 166 -21.25 12.68 -5.41
C ILE A 166 -21.69 11.83 -4.22
N THR A 167 -21.85 10.54 -4.45
CA THR A 167 -22.21 9.56 -3.43
C THR A 167 -20.99 8.73 -3.07
N VAL A 168 -20.74 8.57 -1.77
CA VAL A 168 -19.70 7.70 -1.23
C VAL A 168 -20.36 6.57 -0.45
N VAL A 169 -20.06 5.32 -0.83
CA VAL A 169 -20.55 4.12 -0.15
C VAL A 169 -19.42 3.56 0.72
N ASN A 170 -19.72 3.26 1.99
CA ASN A 170 -18.78 2.86 3.05
C ASN A 170 -17.70 3.93 3.36
N GLY A 171 -18.09 5.20 3.27
CA GLY A 171 -17.26 6.32 3.65
C GLY A 171 -17.99 7.65 3.60
N SER A 172 -17.29 8.70 3.98
CA SER A 172 -17.80 10.06 4.02
C SER A 172 -16.79 11.06 3.46
N ILE A 173 -17.28 12.11 2.80
CA ILE A 173 -16.44 13.20 2.30
C ILE A 173 -16.04 14.08 3.49
N VAL A 174 -14.73 14.16 3.76
CA VAL A 174 -14.15 14.96 4.86
C VAL A 174 -13.38 16.18 4.36
N GLY A 175 -13.09 16.25 3.06
CA GLY A 175 -12.42 17.39 2.41
C GLY A 175 -12.91 17.58 0.98
N GLY A 176 -12.92 18.83 0.50
CA GLY A 176 -13.40 19.16 -0.86
C GLY A 176 -14.93 19.17 -1.01
N ALA A 177 -15.69 19.23 0.10
CA ALA A 177 -17.14 19.15 0.08
C ALA A 177 -17.86 20.27 -0.72
N SER A 178 -17.21 21.41 -0.95
CA SER A 178 -17.74 22.48 -1.81
C SER A 178 -17.91 22.01 -3.26
N PHE A 179 -17.06 21.11 -3.73
CA PHE A 179 -17.11 20.54 -5.08
C PHE A 179 -18.15 19.41 -5.20
N ALA A 180 -18.47 18.73 -4.10
CA ALA A 180 -19.46 17.66 -4.06
C ALA A 180 -20.92 18.13 -4.09
N LYS A 181 -21.17 19.43 -4.28
CA LYS A 181 -22.51 20.01 -4.32
C LYS A 181 -23.03 20.10 -5.75
N ASP A 182 -24.36 20.01 -5.88
CA ASP A 182 -25.06 20.23 -7.14
C ASP A 182 -24.65 21.57 -7.78
N GLY A 183 -24.36 21.55 -9.08
CA GLY A 183 -24.01 22.72 -9.87
C GLY A 183 -22.51 23.03 -9.94
N ALA A 184 -21.63 22.27 -9.29
CA ALA A 184 -20.19 22.47 -9.44
C ALA A 184 -19.75 22.15 -10.88
N GLU A 185 -18.99 23.06 -11.50
CA GLU A 185 -18.52 22.89 -12.88
C GLU A 185 -17.08 22.36 -12.93
N LEU A 186 -16.88 21.31 -13.73
CA LEU A 186 -15.58 20.85 -14.18
C LEU A 186 -15.32 21.33 -15.61
N LYS A 187 -14.36 22.24 -15.75
CA LYS A 187 -13.86 22.69 -17.06
C LYS A 187 -12.91 21.64 -17.66
N ASP A 188 -12.62 21.76 -18.96
CA ASP A 188 -11.70 20.87 -19.66
C ASP A 188 -10.37 20.70 -18.91
N LYS A 189 -9.98 19.44 -18.68
CA LYS A 189 -8.77 19.01 -17.96
C LYS A 189 -8.68 19.50 -16.53
N LEU A 190 -9.77 20.01 -15.95
CA LEU A 190 -9.82 20.34 -14.55
C LEU A 190 -9.99 19.05 -13.73
N THR A 191 -9.08 18.85 -12.79
CA THR A 191 -9.17 17.80 -11.78
C THR A 191 -9.56 18.44 -10.46
N GLN A 192 -10.54 17.84 -9.78
CA GLN A 192 -10.94 18.20 -8.44
C GLN A 192 -10.72 17.01 -7.52
N THR A 193 -10.17 17.27 -6.34
CA THR A 193 -9.86 16.22 -5.37
C THR A 193 -10.80 16.35 -4.18
N ILE A 194 -11.48 15.26 -3.84
CA ILE A 194 -12.19 15.12 -2.58
C ILE A 194 -11.43 14.16 -1.67
N THR A 195 -11.44 14.45 -0.38
CA THR A 195 -10.86 13.57 0.65
C THR A 195 -11.99 12.78 1.28
N ILE A 196 -11.80 11.47 1.39
CA ILE A 196 -12.78 10.52 1.86
C ILE A 196 -12.23 9.80 3.07
N LYS A 197 -13.02 9.74 4.14
CA LYS A 197 -12.77 8.86 5.27
C LYS A 197 -13.62 7.60 5.10
N ARG A 198 -12.96 6.45 5.05
CA ARG A 198 -13.60 5.13 5.05
C ARG A 198 -14.27 4.89 6.40
N ASP A 199 -15.44 4.26 6.37
CA ASP A 199 -16.13 3.84 7.59
C ASP A 199 -15.39 2.68 8.26
N ASP A 200 -14.94 1.71 7.46
CA ASP A 200 -14.10 0.58 7.86
C ASP A 200 -13.05 0.29 6.76
N PRO A 201 -11.74 0.25 7.08
CA PRO A 201 -10.71 -0.09 6.10
C PRO A 201 -10.86 -1.50 5.52
N LYS A 202 -11.57 -2.40 6.19
CA LYS A 202 -11.83 -3.78 5.73
C LYS A 202 -12.96 -3.86 4.71
N GLN A 203 -13.64 -2.76 4.43
CA GLN A 203 -14.71 -2.69 3.45
C GLN A 203 -14.25 -2.03 2.16
N ASP A 204 -14.89 -2.42 1.07
CA ASP A 204 -14.77 -1.76 -0.22
C ASP A 204 -15.24 -0.31 -0.12
N LEU A 205 -14.55 0.60 -0.81
CA LEU A 205 -14.99 1.99 -0.97
C LEU A 205 -15.42 2.22 -2.41
N LEU A 206 -16.63 2.75 -2.60
CA LEU A 206 -17.15 3.13 -3.91
C LEU A 206 -17.52 4.62 -3.90
N VAL A 207 -17.05 5.34 -4.90
CA VAL A 207 -17.44 6.73 -5.16
C VAL A 207 -18.18 6.78 -6.47
N VAL A 208 -19.38 7.35 -6.46
CA VAL A 208 -20.19 7.58 -7.65
C VAL A 208 -20.31 9.09 -7.83
N ALA A 209 -19.77 9.61 -8.91
CA ALA A 209 -19.94 11.00 -9.30
C ALA A 209 -20.92 11.04 -10.48
N ASN A 210 -21.94 11.88 -10.37
CA ASN A 210 -22.95 12.07 -11.40
C ASN A 210 -22.89 13.50 -11.93
N THR A 211 -23.15 13.66 -13.22
CA THR A 211 -23.21 14.96 -13.88
C THR A 211 -24.54 15.10 -14.60
N LYS A 212 -25.01 16.34 -14.75
CA LYS A 212 -26.26 16.66 -15.45
C LYS A 212 -26.17 16.41 -16.96
N ASN A 213 -24.97 16.51 -17.53
CA ASN A 213 -24.77 16.61 -18.98
C ASN A 213 -23.66 15.71 -19.54
N ALA A 214 -22.83 15.09 -18.71
CA ALA A 214 -21.71 14.24 -19.12
C ALA A 214 -21.83 12.77 -18.63
N GLY A 215 -22.96 12.40 -18.03
CA GLY A 215 -23.21 11.06 -17.50
C GLY A 215 -22.67 10.85 -16.09
N SER A 216 -22.33 9.61 -15.75
CA SER A 216 -21.85 9.21 -14.43
C SER A 216 -20.51 8.49 -14.51
N SER A 217 -19.72 8.60 -13.45
CA SER A 217 -18.45 7.92 -13.31
C SER A 217 -18.26 7.38 -11.90
N ARG A 218 -17.40 6.37 -11.75
CA ARG A 218 -17.31 5.54 -10.55
C ARG A 218 -15.87 5.17 -10.26
N GLY A 219 -15.42 5.47 -9.05
CA GLY A 219 -14.15 4.99 -8.52
C GLY A 219 -14.39 3.86 -7.54
N TYR A 220 -13.58 2.80 -7.58
CA TYR A 220 -13.61 1.71 -6.62
C TYR A 220 -12.23 1.52 -6.00
N LEU A 221 -12.20 1.31 -4.69
CA LEU A 221 -10.99 1.02 -3.94
C LEU A 221 -11.28 -0.22 -3.07
N PRO A 222 -10.51 -1.32 -3.22
CA PRO A 222 -10.70 -2.54 -2.43
C PRO A 222 -10.34 -2.31 -0.95
N PRO A 223 -10.61 -3.29 -0.07
CA PRO A 223 -10.26 -3.18 1.34
C PRO A 223 -8.78 -2.85 1.51
N SER A 224 -8.48 -1.90 2.39
CA SER A 224 -7.11 -1.61 2.79
C SER A 224 -6.68 -2.72 3.73
N GLU A 225 -6.14 -3.81 3.17
CA GLU A 225 -5.25 -4.66 3.93
C GLU A 225 -3.99 -3.83 4.17
N LEU A 226 -3.99 -3.02 5.24
CA LEU A 226 -2.73 -2.50 5.75
C LEU A 226 -1.82 -3.73 5.90
N PRO A 227 -0.65 -3.79 5.22
CA PRO A 227 0.26 -4.89 5.45
C PRO A 227 0.48 -4.94 6.96
N PRO A 228 0.38 -6.12 7.60
CA PRO A 228 0.58 -6.22 9.04
C PRO A 228 1.89 -5.52 9.35
N ALA A 229 1.87 -4.61 10.32
CA ALA A 229 3.06 -3.89 10.74
C ALA A 229 4.20 -4.90 10.87
N PRO A 230 5.36 -4.68 10.21
CA PRO A 230 6.43 -5.66 10.23
C PRO A 230 6.69 -6.03 11.69
N PRO A 231 6.73 -7.33 12.02
CA PRO A 231 6.85 -7.76 13.40
C PRO A 231 8.10 -7.10 13.99
N PRO A 232 8.01 -6.59 15.24
CA PRO A 232 9.11 -5.90 15.87
C PRO A 232 10.39 -6.73 15.75
N LYS A 233 11.42 -6.16 15.11
CA LYS A 233 12.67 -6.88 14.90
C LYS A 233 13.50 -6.77 16.16
N LEU A 234 13.80 -7.92 16.76
CA LEU A 234 14.78 -8.00 17.83
C LEU A 234 16.17 -7.75 17.25
N LEU A 235 16.82 -6.69 17.73
CA LEU A 235 18.19 -6.33 17.38
C LEU A 235 19.12 -6.65 18.55
N ARG A 236 20.36 -6.99 18.22
CA ARG A 236 21.44 -7.24 19.18
C ARG A 236 22.65 -6.39 18.81
N VAL A 237 23.08 -5.53 19.71
CA VAL A 237 24.19 -4.59 19.50
C VAL A 237 25.17 -4.66 20.64
N ALA A 238 26.46 -4.45 20.35
CA ALA A 238 27.46 -4.31 21.40
C ALA A 238 27.34 -2.92 22.04
N VAL A 239 27.33 -2.88 23.37
CA VAL A 239 27.39 -1.64 24.17
C VAL A 239 28.67 -1.63 24.99
N GLU A 240 29.22 -0.44 25.18
CA GLU A 240 30.46 -0.23 25.94
C GLU A 240 30.20 0.70 27.13
N GLY A 241 30.75 0.35 28.29
CA GLY A 241 30.77 1.21 29.47
C GLY A 241 31.90 2.22 29.41
N ASP A 242 31.98 3.05 30.46
CA ASP A 242 33.04 4.04 30.59
C ASP A 242 34.42 3.38 30.75
N GLU A 243 35.42 4.03 30.16
CA GLU A 243 36.81 3.68 30.35
C GLU A 243 37.26 4.03 31.76
N VAL A 244 37.88 3.05 32.42
CA VAL A 244 38.46 3.21 33.75
C VAL A 244 39.95 2.93 33.67
N HIS A 245 40.70 3.66 34.47
CA HIS A 245 42.14 3.49 34.63
C HIS A 245 42.45 3.19 36.09
N VAL A 246 43.25 2.16 36.32
CA VAL A 246 43.74 1.81 37.65
C VAL A 246 45.22 1.48 37.59
N GLY A 247 45.99 2.11 38.46
CA GLY A 247 47.43 1.96 38.56
C GLY A 247 47.88 1.73 40.00
N SER A 248 49.00 1.03 40.17
CA SER A 248 49.67 0.75 41.44
C SER A 248 51.18 1.01 41.29
N GLY A 249 51.81 1.67 42.26
CA GLY A 249 53.19 2.19 42.14
C GLY A 249 53.37 3.41 41.22
N GLU A 250 52.28 3.92 40.63
CA GLU A 250 52.28 5.09 39.75
C GLU A 250 52.23 6.42 40.53
N ARG A 251 52.69 7.50 39.89
CA ARG A 251 52.56 8.88 40.40
C ARG A 251 51.23 9.45 39.91
N TYR A 252 50.28 9.67 40.82
CA TYR A 252 49.08 10.46 40.54
C TYR A 252 49.35 11.90 41.00
N ASP A 253 49.13 12.88 40.12
CA ASP A 253 49.25 14.33 40.42
C ASP A 253 50.61 14.79 40.99
N GLY A 254 51.71 14.24 40.45
CA GLY A 254 53.07 14.67 40.80
C GLY A 254 53.62 14.11 42.12
N TRP A 255 52.80 13.40 42.91
CA TRP A 255 53.21 12.72 44.13
C TRP A 255 53.19 11.19 43.93
N ARG A 256 54.21 10.49 44.43
CA ARG A 256 54.25 9.01 44.40
C ARG A 256 53.17 8.50 45.35
N ASN A 257 52.23 7.71 44.85
CA ASN A 257 51.23 7.08 45.70
C ASN A 257 51.96 6.10 46.67
N PRO A 258 51.86 6.23 48.00
CA PRO A 258 52.76 5.55 48.94
C PRO A 258 52.53 4.04 49.13
N GLY A 259 51.64 3.41 48.37
CA GLY A 259 51.28 2.01 48.56
C GLY A 259 51.68 1.09 47.40
N CYS A 260 52.39 0.00 47.69
CA CYS A 260 52.43 -1.23 46.89
C CYS A 260 51.08 -1.99 46.95
N GLN A 261 49.98 -1.31 47.29
CA GLN A 261 48.71 -1.95 47.55
C GLN A 261 47.97 -2.19 46.23
N GLU A 262 47.14 -3.23 46.23
CA GLU A 262 46.24 -3.49 45.12
C GLU A 262 45.19 -2.38 45.06
N HIS A 263 45.07 -1.77 43.88
CA HIS A 263 43.96 -0.86 43.59
C HIS A 263 42.96 -1.55 42.69
N VAL A 264 41.69 -1.24 42.91
CA VAL A 264 40.57 -1.81 42.18
C VAL A 264 39.60 -0.71 41.77
N ILE A 265 38.98 -0.86 40.60
CA ILE A 265 37.92 0.03 40.12
C ILE A 265 36.90 -0.79 39.33
N ASP A 266 35.63 -0.51 39.53
CA ASP A 266 34.54 -1.15 38.79
C ASP A 266 34.27 -0.36 37.50
N SER A 267 34.13 -1.08 36.38
CA SER A 267 33.53 -0.56 35.14
C SER A 267 32.23 -1.29 34.91
N CYS A 268 31.17 -0.54 34.62
CA CYS A 268 29.84 -1.07 34.34
C CYS A 268 29.32 -0.56 33.00
N VAL A 269 28.57 -1.40 32.29
CA VAL A 269 27.81 -1.03 31.09
C VAL A 269 26.34 -1.29 31.32
N LYS A 270 25.51 -0.31 30.93
CA LYS A 270 24.05 -0.35 30.97
C LYS A 270 23.47 -0.34 29.54
N PRO A 271 22.21 -0.78 29.33
CA PRO A 271 21.52 -0.64 28.06
C PRO A 271 21.53 0.82 27.57
N GLN A 272 21.82 1.03 26.29
CA GLN A 272 21.90 2.35 25.65
C GLN A 272 20.74 2.62 24.69
N HIS A 273 20.00 1.58 24.30
CA HIS A 273 18.91 1.63 23.31
C HIS A 273 17.54 1.28 23.93
N GLY A 274 17.43 1.35 25.27
CA GLY A 274 16.19 1.01 25.99
C GLY A 274 15.87 -0.49 26.03
N GLY A 275 16.84 -1.34 25.68
CA GLY A 275 16.74 -2.79 25.77
C GLY A 275 17.20 -3.36 27.11
N LYS A 276 17.71 -4.59 27.06
CA LYS A 276 18.28 -5.31 28.19
C LYS A 276 19.64 -5.90 27.82
N ILE A 277 20.53 -6.02 28.78
CA ILE A 277 21.78 -6.76 28.59
C ILE A 277 21.47 -8.26 28.46
N VAL A 278 22.11 -8.92 27.49
CA VAL A 278 22.02 -10.36 27.30
C VAL A 278 22.99 -11.04 28.26
N ILE A 279 22.46 -11.72 29.27
CA ILE A 279 23.25 -12.43 30.29
C ILE A 279 24.18 -13.45 29.61
N GLY A 280 25.45 -13.48 30.03
CA GLY A 280 26.51 -14.33 29.50
C GLY A 280 27.31 -13.71 28.35
N THR A 281 26.97 -12.49 27.92
CA THR A 281 27.68 -11.79 26.83
C THR A 281 28.67 -10.74 27.31
N GLY A 282 28.69 -10.48 28.62
CA GLY A 282 29.60 -9.52 29.22
C GLY A 282 31.06 -9.94 29.14
N SER A 283 31.95 -9.00 28.82
CA SER A 283 33.40 -9.18 28.86
C SER A 283 34.15 -7.88 29.18
N SER A 284 35.42 -7.99 29.57
CA SER A 284 36.29 -6.82 29.76
C SER A 284 37.09 -6.54 28.49
N LYS A 285 37.05 -5.32 27.99
CA LYS A 285 37.91 -4.84 26.91
C LYS A 285 39.10 -4.07 27.51
N ILE A 286 40.29 -4.63 27.38
CA ILE A 286 41.54 -3.99 27.83
C ILE A 286 42.04 -3.08 26.72
N VAL A 287 42.20 -1.80 27.03
CA VAL A 287 42.68 -0.76 26.10
C VAL A 287 44.19 -0.62 26.20
N ALA A 288 44.72 -0.59 27.42
CA ALA A 288 46.15 -0.56 27.69
C ALA A 288 46.45 -1.31 29.00
N GLN A 289 47.62 -1.96 29.07
CA GLN A 289 48.07 -2.61 30.30
C GLN A 289 49.59 -2.63 30.42
N SER A 290 50.08 -2.56 31.66
CA SER A 290 51.48 -2.70 32.03
C SER A 290 51.60 -3.45 33.34
N GLY A 291 52.42 -4.50 33.38
CA GLY A 291 52.73 -5.24 34.60
C GLY A 291 51.62 -6.19 35.08
N ARG A 292 51.50 -6.34 36.41
CA ARG A 292 50.62 -7.32 37.05
C ARG A 292 49.23 -6.71 37.29
N VAL A 293 48.35 -6.95 36.34
CA VAL A 293 47.00 -6.37 36.28
C VAL A 293 45.99 -7.37 35.73
N GLY A 294 44.71 -7.06 35.86
CA GLY A 294 43.66 -7.87 35.24
C GLY A 294 42.24 -7.39 35.56
N SER A 295 41.27 -8.27 35.29
CA SER A 295 39.86 -8.08 35.60
C SER A 295 39.33 -9.29 36.40
N ARG A 296 38.34 -9.07 37.28
CA ARG A 296 37.71 -10.14 38.08
C ARG A 296 36.29 -9.77 38.50
N ASN A 297 35.62 -10.72 39.16
CA ASN A 297 34.29 -10.57 39.76
C ASN A 297 33.23 -10.03 38.77
N PRO A 298 33.02 -10.68 37.60
CA PRO A 298 31.97 -10.27 36.69
C PRO A 298 30.61 -10.38 37.38
N ARG A 299 29.82 -9.31 37.31
CA ARG A 299 28.41 -9.27 37.74
C ARG A 299 27.57 -9.02 36.51
N ASP A 300 26.77 -10.01 36.14
CA ASP A 300 25.97 -9.99 34.93
C ASP A 300 24.48 -10.05 35.27
N SER A 301 23.71 -9.12 34.73
CA SER A 301 22.28 -8.97 34.94
C SER A 301 21.65 -8.34 33.71
N SER A 302 20.33 -8.44 33.56
CA SER A 302 19.61 -7.79 32.46
C SER A 302 19.73 -6.26 32.45
N GLU A 303 20.04 -5.65 33.59
CA GLU A 303 20.10 -4.19 33.76
C GLU A 303 21.51 -3.62 33.56
N GLN A 304 22.54 -4.42 33.81
CA GLN A 304 23.94 -4.02 33.66
C GLN A 304 24.88 -5.21 33.71
N TYR A 305 26.04 -5.03 33.08
CA TYR A 305 27.20 -5.89 33.25
C TYR A 305 28.34 -5.08 33.88
N CYS A 306 28.92 -5.57 34.97
CA CYS A 306 30.03 -4.92 35.67
C CYS A 306 31.23 -5.87 35.81
N VAL A 307 32.43 -5.30 35.76
CA VAL A 307 33.69 -6.02 36.02
C VAL A 307 34.63 -5.15 36.84
N THR A 308 35.37 -5.75 37.76
CA THR A 308 36.37 -5.05 38.58
C THR A 308 37.74 -5.17 37.90
N PHE A 309 38.31 -4.04 37.49
CA PHE A 309 39.71 -3.95 37.08
C PHE A 309 40.60 -3.80 38.30
N TRP A 310 41.78 -4.43 38.27
CA TRP A 310 42.72 -4.39 39.37
C TRP A 310 44.17 -4.25 38.88
N ALA A 311 44.98 -3.56 39.68
CA ALA A 311 46.41 -3.40 39.46
C ALA A 311 47.16 -3.57 40.79
N ASN A 312 48.19 -4.42 40.79
CA ASN A 312 48.91 -4.77 42.03
C ASN A 312 50.40 -4.91 41.74
N THR A 313 51.19 -3.93 42.21
CA THR A 313 52.65 -4.05 42.16
C THR A 313 53.18 -4.72 43.42
N THR A 314 54.05 -5.71 43.25
CA THR A 314 54.77 -6.32 44.39
C THR A 314 55.95 -5.47 44.85
N ALA A 315 56.32 -4.43 44.08
CA ALA A 315 57.42 -3.51 44.39
C ALA A 315 56.99 -2.06 44.11
N CYS A 316 57.04 -1.21 45.12
CA CYS A 316 56.50 0.16 45.08
C CYS A 316 57.21 1.05 44.03
N GLU A 317 58.37 0.61 43.56
CA GLU A 317 59.18 1.29 42.56
C GLU A 317 58.76 0.97 41.12
N THR A 318 58.01 -0.12 40.90
CA THR A 318 57.59 -0.56 39.57
C THR A 318 56.12 -0.17 39.32
N PRO A 319 55.85 0.80 38.44
CA PRO A 319 54.49 1.18 38.09
C PRO A 319 53.83 0.07 37.25
N VAL A 320 52.59 -0.27 37.61
CA VAL A 320 51.72 -1.17 36.85
C VAL A 320 50.37 -0.51 36.70
N SER A 321 49.74 -0.68 35.54
CA SER A 321 48.43 -0.09 35.27
C SER A 321 47.63 -0.86 34.25
N ILE A 322 46.32 -0.69 34.33
CA ILE A 322 45.37 -1.20 33.34
C ILE A 322 44.33 -0.13 33.07
N THR A 323 44.08 0.09 31.79
CA THR A 323 42.99 0.89 31.27
C THR A 323 42.07 -0.03 30.51
N GLY A 324 40.79 -0.03 30.85
CA GLY A 324 39.82 -0.92 30.23
C GLY A 324 38.38 -0.47 30.45
N ARG A 325 37.43 -1.22 29.90
CA ARG A 325 36.00 -0.98 30.05
C ARG A 325 35.20 -2.28 30.01
N ALA A 326 34.03 -2.28 30.63
CA ALA A 326 33.05 -3.34 30.47
C ALA A 326 32.37 -3.25 29.10
N ILE A 327 32.18 -4.38 28.42
CA ILE A 327 31.39 -4.46 27.18
C ILE A 327 30.38 -5.60 27.31
N ALA A 328 29.21 -5.47 26.70
CA ALA A 328 28.18 -6.51 26.68
C ALA A 328 27.31 -6.38 25.42
N VAL A 329 26.43 -7.34 25.18
CA VAL A 329 25.41 -7.25 24.12
C VAL A 329 24.10 -6.79 24.71
N GLU A 330 23.52 -5.74 24.14
CA GLU A 330 22.15 -5.29 24.39
C GLU A 330 21.19 -5.91 23.37
N GLU A 331 20.06 -6.43 23.85
CA GLU A 331 18.92 -6.86 23.04
C GLU A 331 17.77 -5.85 23.19
N TYR A 332 17.32 -5.26 22.09
CA TYR A 332 16.22 -4.28 22.06
C TYR A 332 15.31 -4.51 20.85
N THR A 333 14.12 -3.92 20.92
CA THR A 333 13.11 -4.01 19.87
C THR A 333 13.11 -2.72 19.06
N ASP A 334 13.37 -2.82 17.76
CA ASP A 334 13.23 -1.69 16.84
C ASP A 334 11.74 -1.41 16.64
N GLN A 335 11.24 -0.32 17.24
CA GLN A 335 9.93 0.20 16.90
C GLN A 335 10.12 1.00 15.60
N ALA A 336 9.68 0.43 14.48
CA ALA A 336 9.64 1.17 13.23
C ALA A 336 8.70 2.37 13.42
N ASP A 337 9.30 3.57 13.52
CA ASP A 337 8.60 4.87 13.49
C ASP A 337 7.92 5.14 12.13
#